data_AF-A0A348VDM4-F1
#
_entry.id   AF-A0A348VDM4-F1
#
_cell.length_a   1.000
_cell.length_b   1.000
_cell.length_c   1.000
_cell.angle_alpha   90.00
_cell.angle_beta   90.00
_cell.angle_gamma   90.00
#
_symmetry.space_group_name_H-M   'P 1'
#
loop_
_entity.id
_entity.type
_entity.pdbx_description
1 polymer ?
#
loop_
_entity_poly.entity_id
_entity_poly.type
_entity_poly.pdbx_seq_one_letter_code
_entity_poly.pdbx_strand_id
1 'polypeptide(L)'
;MRTLRQRLTIMAILGLVVITVLFGINQIIQKAANMPPGNGQGTGSGAIAQDVSVWTQTSKYDFDRGLIYQVDTSASPGDVVLAVKMQTILDHFNDQRYINSEESQNISVESGQVALLPLRAEGVLVSNNLLPQHVVRVESFSYEASIPWRASVKVQFSKDGVNWYSSAGTLDGWDKLSEGSHDIDLSNLDWVGVSEFYYKMAFDGGGLLGFMRPAVKEAEFTYAAYHASGSIASMVFDSGVENAQWDSICWDATLSMNATITFEVRASDTFFTRDSATPGWTSVEVEAVSNNSYRASVDLPSGRYKQWRATLSTSDTSTTPILHEVRVYYY
;
A
#
# COMPACT_ATOMS: atom_id res chain seq x y z
N MET A 1 -36.18 23.82 35.51
CA MET A 1 -36.03 24.58 34.26
C MET A 1 -34.99 23.87 33.40
N ARG A 2 -35.47 23.15 32.39
CA ARG A 2 -34.66 22.56 31.31
C ARG A 2 -34.23 23.67 30.34
N THR A 3 -33.28 23.29 29.47
CA THR A 3 -32.92 23.86 28.16
C THR A 3 -31.70 24.77 28.11
N LEU A 4 -30.59 24.21 27.63
CA LEU A 4 -29.85 24.77 26.48
C LEU A 4 -29.01 23.71 25.73
N ARG A 5 -29.46 22.44 25.74
CA ARG A 5 -29.19 21.50 24.62
C ARG A 5 -30.33 21.68 23.60
N GLN A 6 -30.27 22.76 22.82
CA GLN A 6 -31.16 23.04 21.68
C GLN A 6 -30.72 24.39 21.08
N ARG A 7 -29.80 24.35 20.11
CA ARG A 7 -29.51 25.41 19.12
C ARG A 7 -28.39 24.93 18.20
N LEU A 8 -28.74 24.04 17.27
CA LEU A 8 -28.15 23.92 15.92
C LEU A 8 -28.84 22.74 15.21
N THR A 9 -30.15 22.90 15.06
CA THR A 9 -30.97 22.12 14.14
C THR A 9 -32.05 23.11 13.71
N ILE A 10 -32.06 23.48 12.43
CA ILE A 10 -33.18 24.01 11.62
C ILE A 10 -32.61 24.88 10.47
N MET A 11 -33.01 24.49 9.25
CA MET A 11 -32.84 25.09 7.91
C MET A 11 -31.58 24.62 7.17
N ALA A 12 -31.66 23.76 6.16
CA ALA A 12 -32.59 23.85 5.03
C ALA A 12 -33.33 22.53 4.71
N ILE A 13 -34.66 22.60 4.73
CA ILE A 13 -35.60 21.72 4.04
C ILE A 13 -36.15 22.53 2.86
N LEU A 14 -35.82 22.13 1.63
CA LEU A 14 -36.54 22.37 0.36
C LEU A 14 -35.69 21.67 -0.72
N GLY A 15 -36.13 20.67 -1.47
CA GLY A 15 -37.46 20.13 -1.65
C GLY A 15 -37.44 18.63 -1.87
N LEU A 16 -38.49 18.02 -1.34
CA LEU A 16 -38.96 16.68 -1.64
C LEU A 16 -39.57 16.72 -3.06
N VAL A 17 -38.97 16.01 -4.02
CA VAL A 17 -39.70 15.53 -5.21
C VAL A 17 -39.61 14.00 -5.21
N VAL A 18 -40.80 13.42 -5.12
CA VAL A 18 -41.16 12.02 -5.19
C VAL A 18 -40.68 11.41 -6.50
N ILE A 19 -39.80 10.40 -6.47
CA ILE A 19 -39.85 9.23 -7.38
C ILE A 19 -39.33 8.01 -6.62
N THR A 20 -40.23 7.25 -6.00
CA THR A 20 -40.05 5.79 -5.86
C THR A 20 -40.73 5.16 -7.07
N VAL A 21 -39.99 4.37 -7.86
CA VAL A 21 -40.44 3.16 -8.57
C VAL A 21 -39.27 2.64 -9.43
N LEU A 22 -38.95 1.35 -9.24
CA LEU A 22 -38.16 0.45 -10.11
C LEU A 22 -36.69 0.80 -10.41
N PHE A 23 -35.77 0.21 -9.64
CA PHE A 23 -34.48 -0.26 -10.17
C PHE A 23 -34.23 -1.69 -9.71
N GLY A 24 -35.07 -2.59 -10.21
CA GLY A 24 -34.75 -3.98 -10.40
C GLY A 24 -34.68 -4.21 -11.91
N ILE A 25 -33.55 -4.77 -12.37
CA ILE A 25 -33.31 -5.30 -13.73
C ILE A 25 -33.29 -4.24 -14.85
N ASN A 26 -32.10 -3.73 -15.18
CA ASN A 26 -31.75 -3.45 -16.59
C ASN A 26 -30.21 -3.33 -16.75
N GLN A 27 -29.55 -4.47 -16.92
CA GLN A 27 -28.24 -4.56 -17.56
C GLN A 27 -28.44 -5.40 -18.83
N ILE A 28 -29.17 -4.85 -19.79
CA ILE A 28 -29.20 -5.36 -21.17
C ILE A 28 -29.17 -4.12 -22.08
N ILE A 29 -28.22 -4.14 -23.02
CA ILE A 29 -27.99 -3.24 -24.16
C ILE A 29 -27.23 -1.92 -23.86
N GLN A 30 -25.90 -1.99 -23.99
CA GLN A 30 -25.18 -0.99 -24.80
C GLN A 30 -24.25 -1.70 -25.78
N LYS A 31 -24.80 -2.08 -26.93
CA LYS A 31 -24.04 -2.27 -28.16
C LYS A 31 -24.00 -0.92 -28.88
N ALA A 32 -22.81 -0.37 -29.04
CA ALA A 32 -22.35 0.56 -30.09
C ALA A 32 -21.48 1.70 -29.54
N ALA A 33 -20.16 1.53 -29.60
CA ALA A 33 -19.21 2.49 -30.18
C ALA A 33 -17.79 2.03 -29.86
N ASN A 34 -17.12 1.47 -30.86
CA ASN A 34 -15.66 1.39 -31.10
C ASN A 34 -15.33 0.09 -31.84
N MET A 35 -15.81 -0.03 -33.09
CA MET A 35 -15.19 -0.92 -34.07
C MET A 35 -14.35 -0.06 -35.04
N PRO A 36 -13.14 -0.50 -35.43
CA PRO A 36 -12.39 0.13 -36.52
C PRO A 36 -13.16 0.00 -37.84
N PRO A 37 -12.98 0.92 -38.81
CA PRO A 37 -13.69 0.86 -40.08
C PRO A 37 -13.16 -0.31 -40.94
N GLY A 38 -14.01 -1.31 -41.16
CA GLY A 38 -13.83 -2.31 -42.22
C GLY A 38 -14.44 -1.81 -43.53
N ASN A 39 -13.64 -1.78 -44.60
CA ASN A 39 -14.13 -1.60 -45.97
C ASN A 39 -14.66 -2.95 -46.52
N GLY A 40 -15.81 -2.91 -47.19
CA GLY A 40 -16.59 -4.06 -47.71
C GLY A 40 -15.88 -4.90 -48.78
N GLN A 41 -16.50 -5.90 -49.42
CA GLN A 41 -17.90 -6.23 -49.67
C GLN A 41 -17.91 -7.68 -50.23
N GLY A 42 -18.90 -8.52 -49.90
CA GLY A 42 -19.00 -9.85 -50.55
C GLY A 42 -20.11 -10.74 -49.97
N THR A 43 -21.06 -11.09 -50.82
CA THR A 43 -22.36 -11.72 -50.57
C THR A 43 -22.30 -13.20 -50.16
N GLY A 44 -23.10 -13.61 -49.17
CA GLY A 44 -23.51 -15.02 -48.99
C GLY A 44 -23.76 -15.44 -47.54
N SER A 45 -25.03 -15.75 -47.22
CA SER A 45 -25.52 -16.61 -46.14
C SER A 45 -24.90 -16.51 -44.73
N GLY A 46 -25.67 -15.91 -43.81
CA GLY A 46 -25.74 -16.39 -42.42
C GLY A 46 -24.62 -15.97 -41.47
N ALA A 47 -24.15 -14.72 -41.51
CA ALA A 47 -23.43 -14.16 -40.38
C ALA A 47 -24.43 -13.77 -39.29
N ILE A 48 -24.77 -14.71 -38.41
CA ILE A 48 -25.22 -14.34 -37.07
C ILE A 48 -24.11 -13.50 -36.46
N ALA A 49 -24.34 -12.19 -36.31
CA ALA A 49 -23.47 -11.35 -35.51
C ALA A 49 -23.47 -11.97 -34.11
N GLN A 50 -22.40 -12.67 -33.72
CA GLN A 50 -22.29 -13.19 -32.36
C GLN A 50 -22.47 -12.00 -31.40
N ASP A 51 -23.47 -12.09 -30.53
CA ASP A 51 -23.68 -11.12 -29.46
C ASP A 51 -22.59 -11.36 -28.42
N VAL A 52 -21.45 -10.68 -28.60
CA VAL A 52 -20.37 -10.71 -27.60
C VAL A 52 -20.89 -10.07 -26.31
N SER A 53 -20.94 -10.88 -25.26
CA SER A 53 -21.28 -10.44 -23.91
C SER A 53 -20.02 -10.01 -23.15
N VAL A 54 -20.17 -9.08 -22.21
CA VAL A 54 -19.05 -8.57 -21.42
C VAL A 54 -19.37 -8.62 -19.92
N TRP A 55 -18.45 -9.20 -19.16
CA TRP A 55 -18.42 -9.12 -17.71
C TRP A 55 -17.38 -8.08 -17.29
N THR A 56 -17.83 -6.98 -16.69
CA THR A 56 -16.97 -5.86 -16.26
C THR A 56 -16.92 -5.76 -14.74
N GLN A 57 -15.73 -5.50 -14.19
CA GLN A 57 -15.50 -5.16 -12.79
C GLN A 57 -14.62 -3.91 -12.70
N THR A 58 -15.14 -2.86 -12.09
CA THR A 58 -14.49 -1.52 -12.05
C THR A 58 -14.73 -0.83 -10.71
N SER A 59 -15.73 -1.27 -9.95
CA SER A 59 -16.12 -0.61 -8.71
C SER A 59 -15.50 -1.26 -7.48
N LYS A 60 -15.37 -0.49 -6.39
CA LYS A 60 -15.06 -1.03 -5.06
C LYS A 60 -15.95 -2.22 -4.70
N TYR A 61 -17.25 -2.14 -4.99
CA TYR A 61 -18.20 -3.23 -4.72
C TYR A 61 -17.89 -4.49 -5.53
N ASP A 62 -17.42 -4.34 -6.77
CA ASP A 62 -17.05 -5.48 -7.61
C ASP A 62 -15.82 -6.22 -7.04
N PHE A 63 -14.81 -5.46 -6.60
CA PHE A 63 -13.56 -6.03 -6.09
C PHE A 63 -13.68 -6.53 -4.65
N ASP A 64 -14.42 -5.85 -3.77
CA ASP A 64 -14.65 -6.26 -2.37
C ASP A 64 -15.34 -7.62 -2.25
N ARG A 65 -16.07 -8.03 -3.29
CA ARG A 65 -16.72 -9.35 -3.34
C ARG A 65 -15.76 -10.47 -3.74
N GLY A 66 -14.52 -10.16 -4.11
CA GLY A 66 -13.51 -11.15 -4.42
C GLY A 66 -12.96 -11.91 -3.21
N LEU A 67 -11.91 -12.70 -3.45
CA LEU A 67 -10.99 -13.16 -2.42
C LEU A 67 -9.77 -12.24 -2.46
N ILE A 68 -9.59 -11.47 -1.38
CA ILE A 68 -8.56 -10.44 -1.26
C ILE A 68 -7.44 -10.96 -0.35
N TYR A 69 -6.20 -10.82 -0.78
CA TYR A 69 -5.02 -11.12 0.01
C TYR A 69 -3.94 -10.05 -0.20
N GLN A 70 -3.63 -9.28 0.85
CA GLN A 70 -2.57 -8.25 0.85
C GLN A 70 -2.73 -7.18 -0.26
N VAL A 71 -3.97 -6.92 -0.69
CA VAL A 71 -4.34 -5.79 -1.54
C VAL A 71 -5.40 -4.94 -0.84
N ASP A 72 -5.47 -3.68 -1.21
CA ASP A 72 -6.48 -2.72 -0.78
C ASP A 72 -7.37 -2.36 -1.98
N THR A 73 -8.68 -2.35 -1.74
CA THR A 73 -9.77 -2.08 -2.69
C THR A 73 -10.66 -0.93 -2.18
N SER A 74 -10.17 -0.16 -1.22
CA SER A 74 -10.93 0.92 -0.55
C SER A 74 -11.07 2.20 -1.37
N ALA A 75 -10.27 2.36 -2.42
CA ALA A 75 -10.33 3.52 -3.31
C ALA A 75 -11.60 3.52 -4.19
N SER A 76 -12.17 4.71 -4.42
CA SER A 76 -13.26 4.95 -5.38
C SER A 76 -12.66 5.58 -6.64
N PRO A 77 -12.96 5.12 -7.87
CA PRO A 77 -14.07 4.24 -8.26
C PRO A 77 -13.90 2.76 -7.92
N GLY A 78 -12.68 2.22 -7.77
CA GLY A 78 -12.49 0.82 -7.40
C GLY A 78 -11.07 0.32 -7.60
N ASP A 79 -10.06 1.15 -7.43
CA ASP A 79 -8.68 0.75 -7.70
C ASP A 79 -8.24 -0.36 -6.73
N VAL A 80 -7.57 -1.38 -7.27
CA VAL A 80 -6.88 -2.39 -6.48
C VAL A 80 -5.39 -2.06 -6.44
N VAL A 81 -4.87 -1.87 -5.24
CA VAL A 81 -3.46 -1.61 -4.96
C VAL A 81 -2.91 -2.61 -3.95
N LEU A 82 -1.60 -2.72 -3.80
CA LEU A 82 -1.00 -3.48 -2.69
C LEU A 82 -1.42 -2.84 -1.37
N ALA A 83 -1.73 -3.66 -0.37
CA ALA A 83 -2.04 -3.13 0.96
C ALA A 83 -0.77 -2.53 1.59
N VAL A 84 -0.95 -1.50 2.42
CA VAL A 84 0.12 -0.95 3.24
C VAL A 84 0.25 -1.78 4.52
N LYS A 85 1.48 -2.09 4.92
CA LYS A 85 1.82 -2.68 6.21
C LYS A 85 2.74 -1.77 7.01
N MET A 86 2.64 -1.87 8.32
CA MET A 86 3.63 -1.28 9.23
C MET A 86 4.78 -2.27 9.42
N GLN A 87 5.99 -1.73 9.44
CA GLN A 87 7.20 -2.48 9.75
C GLN A 87 8.04 -1.71 10.75
N THR A 88 8.83 -2.47 11.48
CA THR A 88 9.66 -2.00 12.57
C THR A 88 11.09 -2.45 12.33
N ILE A 89 12.04 -1.52 12.50
CA ILE A 89 13.46 -1.82 12.62
C ILE A 89 13.86 -1.54 14.06
N LEU A 90 14.48 -2.54 14.68
CA LEU A 90 14.93 -2.48 16.06
C LEU A 90 16.45 -2.42 16.11
N ASP A 91 16.97 -1.30 16.62
CA ASP A 91 18.38 -1.11 16.91
C ASP A 91 18.62 -1.35 18.41
N HIS A 92 19.08 -2.56 18.73
CA HIS A 92 19.52 -2.91 20.08
C HIS A 92 20.92 -2.37 20.42
N PHE A 93 21.53 -1.59 19.52
CA PHE A 93 22.91 -1.10 19.64
C PHE A 93 23.97 -2.20 19.77
N ASN A 94 23.60 -3.46 19.61
CA ASN A 94 24.53 -4.58 19.56
C ASN A 94 25.06 -4.81 18.13
N ASP A 95 24.34 -4.30 17.14
CA ASP A 95 24.71 -4.37 15.74
C ASP A 95 25.32 -3.03 15.30
N GLN A 96 26.65 -2.98 15.26
CA GLN A 96 27.39 -1.77 14.88
C GLN A 96 27.10 -1.33 13.44
N ARG A 97 26.41 -2.13 12.60
CA ARG A 97 25.99 -1.71 11.26
C ARG A 97 25.00 -0.55 11.28
N TYR A 98 24.25 -0.35 12.37
CA TYR A 98 23.33 0.77 12.50
C TYR A 98 23.99 2.05 13.04
N ILE A 99 25.26 2.00 13.43
CA ILE A 99 25.96 3.13 14.03
C ILE A 99 27.04 3.64 13.06
N ASN A 100 26.96 4.92 12.72
CA ASN A 100 28.02 5.61 11.98
C ASN A 100 29.13 5.98 12.98
N SER A 101 30.17 5.14 13.06
CA SER A 101 31.29 5.32 13.98
C SER A 101 32.24 6.46 13.59
N GLU A 102 32.19 6.93 12.35
CA GLU A 102 33.02 8.06 11.88
C GLU A 102 32.45 9.41 12.36
N GLU A 103 31.12 9.53 12.41
CA GLU A 103 30.44 10.73 12.90
C GLU A 103 30.09 10.69 14.39
N SER A 104 30.03 9.49 14.98
CA SER A 104 29.75 9.33 16.41
C SER A 104 30.98 9.65 17.26
N GLN A 105 30.79 10.39 18.34
CA GLN A 105 31.88 10.85 19.19
C GLN A 105 31.51 10.75 20.67
N ASN A 106 32.51 10.40 21.49
CA ASN A 106 32.40 10.37 22.95
C ASN A 106 31.27 9.48 23.51
N ILE A 107 30.90 8.43 22.79
CA ILE A 107 29.93 7.42 23.22
C ILE A 107 30.58 6.04 23.35
N SER A 108 30.06 5.21 24.24
CA SER A 108 30.33 3.77 24.30
C SER A 108 29.10 3.00 23.86
N VAL A 109 29.33 1.91 23.14
CA VAL A 109 28.30 0.96 22.72
C VAL A 109 28.62 -0.37 23.37
N GLU A 110 27.98 -0.66 24.51
CA GLU A 110 28.27 -1.84 25.33
C GLU A 110 26.98 -2.43 25.88
N SER A 111 26.88 -3.76 25.92
CA SER A 111 25.74 -4.47 26.52
C SER A 111 24.35 -4.08 25.98
N GLY A 112 24.27 -3.70 24.70
CA GLY A 112 23.02 -3.34 24.05
C GLY A 112 22.48 -1.97 24.45
N GLN A 113 23.37 -1.03 24.76
CA GLN A 113 23.02 0.36 25.00
C GLN A 113 24.12 1.28 24.47
N VAL A 114 23.73 2.49 24.08
CA VAL A 114 24.65 3.60 23.84
C VAL A 114 24.65 4.49 25.06
N ALA A 115 25.84 4.77 25.60
CA ALA A 115 26.01 5.64 26.74
C ALA A 115 27.12 6.66 26.49
N LEU A 116 27.04 7.79 27.19
CA LEU A 116 28.13 8.77 27.19
C LEU A 116 29.41 8.15 27.81
N LEU A 117 30.56 8.36 27.17
CA LEU A 117 31.84 7.88 27.70
C LEU A 117 32.14 8.49 29.08
N PRO A 118 32.85 7.76 29.96
CA PRO A 118 33.28 8.29 31.24
C PRO A 118 34.03 9.63 31.12
N LEU A 119 33.73 10.58 32.01
CA LEU A 119 34.40 11.88 32.08
C LEU A 119 34.25 12.75 30.82
N ARG A 120 33.21 12.48 30.02
CA ARG A 120 32.78 13.34 28.92
C ARG A 120 31.55 14.13 29.36
N ALA A 121 31.54 15.42 29.03
CA ALA A 121 30.38 16.27 29.26
C ALA A 121 29.33 16.07 28.15
N GLU A 122 29.78 15.80 26.93
CA GLU A 122 28.94 15.70 25.75
C GLU A 122 29.36 14.53 24.86
N GLY A 123 28.39 13.97 24.15
CA GLY A 123 28.59 12.90 23.18
C GLY A 123 27.53 12.93 22.08
N VAL A 124 27.87 12.37 20.93
CA VAL A 124 26.99 12.33 19.77
C VAL A 124 26.98 10.91 19.22
N LEU A 125 25.78 10.40 18.96
CA LEU A 125 25.52 9.19 18.21
C LEU A 125 24.87 9.58 16.88
N VAL A 126 25.38 9.06 15.78
CA VAL A 126 24.75 9.16 14.47
C VAL A 126 24.50 7.74 13.96
N SER A 127 23.29 7.45 13.49
CA SER A 127 23.01 6.17 12.88
C SER A 127 23.54 6.11 11.45
N ASN A 128 23.75 4.90 10.93
CA ASN A 128 23.74 4.66 9.48
C ASN A 128 22.29 4.69 8.97
N ASN A 129 22.11 4.52 7.66
CA ASN A 129 20.78 4.37 7.09
C ASN A 129 20.11 3.13 7.68
N LEU A 130 18.95 3.30 8.30
CA LEU A 130 18.16 2.20 8.85
C LEU A 130 17.33 1.50 7.77
N LEU A 131 16.91 2.21 6.72
CA LEU A 131 15.98 1.69 5.74
C LEU A 131 16.66 0.67 4.79
N PRO A 132 16.11 -0.56 4.67
CA PRO A 132 16.64 -1.56 3.75
C PRO A 132 16.21 -1.32 2.30
N GLN A 133 15.17 -0.52 2.10
CA GLN A 133 14.55 -0.22 0.80
C GLN A 133 13.69 1.04 0.92
N HIS A 134 13.15 1.49 -0.22
CA HIS A 134 12.22 2.61 -0.27
C HIS A 134 10.90 2.28 0.42
N VAL A 135 10.39 3.22 1.22
CA VAL A 135 9.16 3.08 2.01
C VAL A 135 8.16 4.17 1.67
N VAL A 136 6.88 3.91 1.96
CA VAL A 136 5.79 4.87 1.67
C VAL A 136 5.96 6.11 2.52
N ARG A 137 6.16 5.95 3.83
CA ARG A 137 6.38 7.05 4.78
C ARG A 137 6.95 6.56 6.11
N VAL A 138 7.51 7.50 6.86
CA VAL A 138 7.94 7.30 8.26
C VAL A 138 6.75 7.47 9.20
N GLU A 139 6.71 6.74 10.32
CA GLU A 139 5.57 6.79 11.26
C GLU A 139 6.01 7.22 12.65
N SER A 140 6.93 6.48 13.28
CA SER A 140 7.35 6.79 14.65
C SER A 140 8.78 6.35 14.95
N PHE A 141 9.33 6.96 16.00
CA PHE A 141 10.60 6.57 16.60
C PHE A 141 10.39 6.34 18.09
N SER A 142 10.63 5.12 18.54
CA SER A 142 10.51 4.73 19.94
C SER A 142 11.89 4.54 20.56
N TYR A 143 11.99 4.80 21.85
CA TYR A 143 13.25 4.65 22.57
C TYR A 143 13.04 4.23 24.02
N GLU A 144 14.08 3.64 24.62
CA GLU A 144 14.20 3.46 26.07
C GLU A 144 15.46 4.18 26.56
N ALA A 145 15.28 5.25 27.34
CA ALA A 145 16.39 6.07 27.83
C ALA A 145 16.52 6.03 29.36
N SER A 146 17.77 5.99 29.84
CA SER A 146 18.13 6.30 31.22
C SER A 146 18.83 7.65 31.24
N ILE A 147 18.20 8.65 31.85
CA ILE A 147 18.58 10.06 31.90
C ILE A 147 18.68 10.47 33.38
N PRO A 148 19.86 10.32 33.99
CA PRO A 148 20.07 10.71 35.39
C PRO A 148 19.88 12.22 35.61
N TRP A 149 19.68 12.63 36.87
CA TRP A 149 19.42 14.04 37.21
C TRP A 149 20.47 15.01 36.62
N ARG A 150 20.01 16.08 35.95
CA ARG A 150 20.80 17.07 35.20
C ARG A 150 21.43 16.60 33.89
N ALA A 151 21.37 15.33 33.55
CA ALA A 151 21.71 14.87 32.21
C ALA A 151 20.59 15.22 31.22
N SER A 152 20.89 15.19 29.93
CA SER A 152 19.87 15.23 28.89
C SER A 152 20.28 14.40 27.69
N VAL A 153 19.29 13.86 27.01
CA VAL A 153 19.43 13.30 25.67
C VAL A 153 18.42 13.99 24.78
N LYS A 154 18.82 14.28 23.55
CA LYS A 154 17.95 14.82 22.53
C LYS A 154 18.21 14.13 21.20
N VAL A 155 17.18 14.01 20.36
CA VAL A 155 17.24 13.35 19.06
C VAL A 155 16.77 14.27 17.94
N GLN A 156 17.27 14.02 16.73
CA GLN A 156 16.78 14.58 15.48
C GLN A 156 16.87 13.51 14.39
N PHE A 157 16.14 13.71 13.30
CA PHE A 157 15.95 12.74 12.23
C PHE A 157 16.38 13.30 10.89
N SER A 158 16.78 12.44 9.97
CA SER A 158 17.13 12.83 8.61
C SER A 158 16.70 11.76 7.60
N LYS A 159 16.43 12.18 6.37
CA LYS A 159 16.14 11.31 5.22
C LYS A 159 17.22 11.35 4.13
N ASP A 160 18.30 12.08 4.37
CA ASP A 160 19.38 12.30 3.41
C ASP A 160 20.79 12.32 4.06
N GLY A 161 20.87 12.15 5.39
CA GLY A 161 22.11 12.23 6.17
C GLY A 161 22.69 13.64 6.32
N VAL A 162 22.09 14.65 5.67
CA VAL A 162 22.62 16.01 5.58
C VAL A 162 21.75 17.01 6.34
N ASN A 163 20.45 17.04 6.04
CA ASN A 163 19.48 17.92 6.68
C ASN A 163 18.80 17.18 7.83
N TRP A 164 18.82 17.80 9.02
CA TRP A 164 18.31 17.18 10.24
C TRP A 164 17.14 17.97 10.81
N TYR A 165 16.13 17.26 11.29
CA TYR A 165 14.87 17.85 11.72
C TYR A 165 14.41 17.26 13.05
N SER A 166 13.79 18.09 13.88
CA SER A 166 12.90 17.60 14.95
C SER A 166 11.65 16.97 14.35
N SER A 167 10.93 16.16 15.14
CA SER A 167 9.62 15.57 14.81
C SER A 167 8.57 16.59 14.36
N ALA A 168 8.69 17.84 14.80
CA ALA A 168 7.85 18.96 14.38
C ALA A 168 8.22 19.56 13.01
N GLY A 169 9.18 18.98 12.28
CA GLY A 169 9.63 19.45 10.96
C GLY A 169 10.52 20.69 10.99
N THR A 170 11.05 21.06 12.15
CA THR A 170 11.98 22.21 12.26
C THR A 170 13.40 21.77 11.93
N LEU A 171 14.00 22.38 10.90
CA LEU A 171 15.40 22.19 10.51
C LEU A 171 16.34 22.57 11.66
N ASP A 172 17.34 21.72 11.94
CA ASP A 172 18.26 21.75 13.08
C ASP A 172 17.57 21.74 14.46
N GLY A 173 16.26 21.47 14.47
CA GLY A 173 15.47 21.30 15.68
C GLY A 173 15.75 19.96 16.35
N TRP A 174 15.55 19.91 17.67
CA TRP A 174 15.77 18.72 18.47
C TRP A 174 14.54 18.36 19.30
N ASP A 175 14.24 17.07 19.39
CA ASP A 175 13.30 16.51 20.34
C ASP A 175 14.03 16.12 21.62
N LYS A 176 13.61 16.66 22.76
CA LYS A 176 14.20 16.29 24.05
C LYS A 176 13.62 14.96 24.52
N LEU A 177 14.49 14.00 24.86
CA LEU A 177 14.08 12.71 25.39
C LEU A 177 13.75 12.79 26.89
N SER A 178 12.86 11.91 27.33
CA SER A 178 12.45 11.73 28.72
C SER A 178 12.95 10.40 29.27
N GLU A 179 13.06 10.27 30.59
CA GLU A 179 13.39 8.99 31.25
C GLU A 179 12.35 7.91 30.91
N GLY A 180 12.82 6.69 30.64
CA GLY A 180 11.99 5.51 30.37
C GLY A 180 11.71 5.29 28.89
N SER A 181 10.65 4.53 28.61
CA SER A 181 10.21 4.18 27.27
C SER A 181 9.18 5.18 26.74
N HIS A 182 9.42 5.72 25.55
CA HIS A 182 8.50 6.66 24.90
C HIS A 182 8.51 6.50 23.37
N ASP A 183 7.44 6.98 22.75
CA ASP A 183 7.28 7.08 21.30
C ASP A 183 7.27 8.54 20.86
N ILE A 184 7.97 8.83 19.77
CA ILE A 184 7.95 10.12 19.07
C ILE A 184 7.20 9.91 17.76
N ASP A 185 6.11 10.64 17.58
CA ASP A 185 5.34 10.67 16.34
C ASP A 185 6.12 11.44 15.26
N LEU A 186 6.42 10.77 14.15
CA LEU A 186 7.12 11.33 13.01
C LEU A 186 6.20 11.65 11.83
N SER A 187 4.89 11.38 11.92
CA SER A 187 3.97 11.59 10.80
C SER A 187 3.92 13.06 10.36
N ASN A 188 4.15 14.00 11.28
CA ASN A 188 4.18 15.44 11.01
C ASN A 188 5.35 15.89 10.11
N LEU A 189 6.34 15.02 9.88
CA LEU A 189 7.42 15.30 8.93
C LEU A 189 6.95 15.26 7.48
N ASP A 190 5.82 14.60 7.18
CA ASP A 190 5.28 14.39 5.83
C ASP A 190 6.32 13.81 4.85
N TRP A 191 7.26 13.02 5.36
CA TRP A 191 8.27 12.37 4.53
C TRP A 191 7.65 11.17 3.83
N VAL A 192 7.30 11.34 2.56
CA VAL A 192 6.78 10.32 1.67
C VAL A 192 7.85 9.85 0.68
N GLY A 193 7.78 8.57 0.27
CA GLY A 193 8.70 8.00 -0.73
C GLY A 193 10.15 8.02 -0.25
N VAL A 194 10.38 7.57 0.99
CA VAL A 194 11.66 7.72 1.69
C VAL A 194 12.57 6.55 1.37
N SER A 195 13.79 6.82 0.90
CA SER A 195 14.80 5.80 0.58
C SER A 195 15.79 5.57 1.73
N GLU A 196 16.01 6.58 2.56
CA GLU A 196 16.98 6.55 3.65
C GLU A 196 16.37 7.17 4.90
N PHE A 197 16.73 6.64 6.06
CA PHE A 197 16.33 7.19 7.34
C PHE A 197 17.49 7.10 8.32
N TYR A 198 17.74 8.21 9.02
CA TYR A 198 18.80 8.34 10.00
C TYR A 198 18.25 9.02 11.26
N TYR A 199 18.85 8.70 12.40
CA TYR A 199 18.67 9.47 13.63
C TYR A 199 20.03 9.91 14.17
N LYS A 200 20.02 11.03 14.90
CA LYS A 200 21.19 11.58 15.58
C LYS A 200 20.79 11.95 17.00
N MET A 201 21.52 11.42 17.96
CA MET A 201 21.33 11.73 19.38
C MET A 201 22.50 12.54 19.92
N ALA A 202 22.19 13.56 20.71
CA ALA A 202 23.17 14.29 21.50
C ALA A 202 22.94 14.02 22.99
N PHE A 203 24.01 13.64 23.67
CA PHE A 203 24.05 13.34 25.09
C PHE A 203 24.75 14.49 25.82
N ASP A 204 24.18 14.94 26.92
CA ASP A 204 24.78 15.86 27.88
C ASP A 204 24.79 15.18 29.25
N GLY A 205 25.98 14.95 29.79
CA GLY A 205 26.20 14.27 31.06
C GLY A 205 25.93 15.13 32.30
N GLY A 206 25.57 16.40 32.16
CA GLY A 206 25.16 17.27 33.27
C GLY A 206 26.23 17.53 34.34
N GLY A 207 26.61 18.79 34.55
CA GLY A 207 27.48 19.19 35.67
C GLY A 207 28.99 19.13 35.38
N LEU A 208 29.81 19.43 36.39
CA LEU A 208 31.17 19.92 36.20
C LEU A 208 32.21 18.88 35.73
N LEU A 209 31.88 17.60 35.59
CA LEU A 209 32.86 16.54 35.32
C LEU A 209 32.32 15.31 34.54
N GLY A 210 31.13 15.40 33.92
CA GLY A 210 30.62 14.30 33.08
C GLY A 210 30.40 12.97 33.84
N PHE A 211 29.99 13.04 35.10
CA PHE A 211 29.78 11.86 35.94
C PHE A 211 28.41 11.22 35.75
N MET A 212 27.41 11.97 35.28
CA MET A 212 26.14 11.35 34.92
C MET A 212 26.29 10.73 33.54
N ARG A 213 25.77 9.51 33.42
CA ARG A 213 25.87 8.70 32.21
C ARG A 213 24.48 8.49 31.67
N PRO A 214 23.95 9.45 30.90
CA PRO A 214 22.77 9.17 30.12
C PRO A 214 23.06 8.03 29.15
N ALA A 215 22.08 7.16 28.98
CA ALA A 215 22.15 6.01 28.09
C ALA A 215 20.82 5.83 27.36
N VAL A 216 20.89 5.25 26.17
CA VAL A 216 19.73 4.78 25.40
C VAL A 216 19.95 3.30 25.13
N LYS A 217 19.00 2.48 25.56
CA LYS A 217 19.06 1.01 25.48
C LYS A 217 18.41 0.46 24.22
N GLU A 218 17.44 1.21 23.68
CA GLU A 218 16.72 0.77 22.51
C GLU A 218 16.36 1.97 21.66
N ALA A 219 16.50 1.83 20.34
CA ALA A 219 15.92 2.71 19.33
C ALA A 219 15.14 1.86 18.34
N GLU A 220 13.85 2.12 18.24
CA GLU A 220 12.95 1.43 17.32
C GLU A 220 12.40 2.43 16.32
N PHE A 221 12.41 2.08 15.05
CA PHE A 221 11.89 2.90 13.98
C PHE A 221 10.75 2.18 13.26
N THR A 222 9.57 2.80 13.24
CA THR A 222 8.38 2.28 12.55
C THR A 222 8.09 3.08 11.29
N TYR A 223 7.77 2.37 10.21
CA TYR A 223 7.47 2.93 8.91
C TYR A 223 6.36 2.15 8.18
N ALA A 224 5.75 2.81 7.21
CA ALA A 224 4.75 2.22 6.33
C ALA A 224 5.37 1.83 4.98
N ALA A 225 5.07 0.63 4.50
CA ALA A 225 5.52 0.14 3.20
C ALA A 225 4.42 -0.71 2.54
N TYR A 226 4.37 -0.74 1.21
CA TYR A 226 3.51 -1.69 0.51
C TYR A 226 3.99 -3.13 0.72
N HIS A 227 3.06 -4.09 0.73
CA HIS A 227 3.41 -5.49 0.54
C HIS A 227 4.15 -5.66 -0.80
N ALA A 228 5.17 -6.53 -0.86
CA ALA A 228 5.89 -6.78 -2.11
C ALA A 228 5.03 -7.53 -3.15
N SER A 229 4.00 -8.25 -2.69
CA SER A 229 3.01 -8.89 -3.54
C SER A 229 1.68 -9.07 -2.80
N GLY A 230 0.59 -9.12 -3.58
CA GLY A 230 -0.76 -9.36 -3.12
C GLY A 230 -1.61 -9.89 -4.28
N SER A 231 -2.78 -10.45 -3.98
CA SER A 231 -3.67 -10.99 -5.01
C SER A 231 -5.14 -10.70 -4.74
N ILE A 232 -5.91 -10.67 -5.82
CA ILE A 232 -7.36 -10.62 -5.79
C ILE A 232 -7.91 -11.65 -6.79
N ALA A 233 -8.81 -12.51 -6.34
CA ALA A 233 -9.62 -13.34 -7.23
C ALA A 233 -11.06 -12.81 -7.26
N SER A 234 -11.67 -12.72 -8.43
CA SER A 234 -13.06 -12.28 -8.58
C SER A 234 -14.06 -13.23 -7.93
N MET A 235 -15.34 -12.83 -7.93
CA MET A 235 -16.43 -13.79 -7.79
C MET A 235 -16.42 -14.80 -8.94
N VAL A 236 -17.03 -15.96 -8.73
CA VAL A 236 -17.37 -16.85 -9.84
C VAL A 236 -18.55 -16.23 -10.59
N PHE A 237 -18.31 -15.91 -11.86
CA PHE A 237 -19.31 -15.42 -12.79
C PHE A 237 -19.99 -16.60 -13.48
N ASP A 238 -21.33 -16.57 -13.53
CA ASP A 238 -22.15 -17.55 -14.24
C ASP A 238 -22.65 -16.90 -15.54
N SER A 239 -22.18 -17.38 -16.69
CA SER A 239 -22.62 -16.87 -18.00
C SER A 239 -24.05 -17.30 -18.37
N GLY A 240 -24.60 -18.31 -17.69
CA GLY A 240 -25.85 -18.97 -18.06
C GLY A 240 -25.76 -19.89 -19.28
N VAL A 241 -24.58 -20.00 -19.91
CA VAL A 241 -24.38 -20.75 -21.17
C VAL A 241 -23.45 -21.94 -20.92
N GLU A 242 -23.93 -23.15 -21.17
CA GLU A 242 -23.07 -24.35 -21.14
C GLU A 242 -22.01 -24.28 -22.24
N ASN A 243 -20.80 -24.73 -21.92
CA ASN A 243 -19.62 -24.67 -22.78
C ASN A 243 -19.32 -23.24 -23.29
N ALA A 244 -19.67 -22.21 -22.50
CA ALA A 244 -19.41 -20.81 -22.85
C ALA A 244 -17.95 -20.62 -23.26
N GLN A 245 -17.76 -19.92 -24.36
CA GLN A 245 -16.43 -19.66 -24.91
C GLN A 245 -15.98 -18.28 -24.47
N TRP A 246 -14.83 -18.22 -23.81
CA TRP A 246 -14.25 -16.97 -23.32
C TRP A 246 -13.29 -16.45 -24.37
N ASP A 247 -13.63 -15.34 -25.00
CA ASP A 247 -12.88 -14.74 -26.10
C ASP A 247 -11.61 -14.06 -25.59
N SER A 248 -11.76 -13.19 -24.59
CA SER A 248 -10.66 -12.41 -24.07
C SER A 248 -10.89 -11.93 -22.64
N ILE A 249 -9.80 -11.79 -21.88
CA ILE A 249 -9.75 -10.99 -20.67
C ILE A 249 -8.89 -9.75 -20.94
N CYS A 250 -9.40 -8.59 -20.60
CA CYS A 250 -8.74 -7.30 -20.74
C CYS A 250 -8.69 -6.59 -19.40
N TRP A 251 -7.63 -5.85 -19.12
CA TRP A 251 -7.55 -5.03 -17.91
C TRP A 251 -6.84 -3.72 -18.17
N ASP A 252 -7.24 -2.70 -17.42
CA ASP A 252 -6.56 -1.41 -17.39
C ASP A 252 -5.77 -1.29 -16.08
N ALA A 253 -4.51 -0.89 -16.18
CA ALA A 253 -3.61 -0.82 -15.03
C ALA A 253 -2.56 0.29 -15.17
N THR A 254 -2.22 0.93 -14.07
CA THR A 254 -1.06 1.82 -13.96
C THR A 254 0.07 1.09 -13.24
N LEU A 255 1.19 0.88 -13.93
CA LEU A 255 2.37 0.23 -13.35
C LEU A 255 3.43 1.28 -12.99
N SER A 256 3.87 1.28 -11.73
CA SER A 256 5.08 2.00 -11.34
C SER A 256 6.34 1.29 -11.85
N MET A 257 7.48 1.98 -11.82
CA MET A 257 8.76 1.35 -12.15
C MET A 257 9.01 0.17 -11.20
N ASN A 258 9.35 -0.99 -11.76
CA ASN A 258 9.54 -2.26 -11.04
C ASN A 258 8.27 -2.89 -10.43
N ALA A 259 7.08 -2.50 -10.90
CA ALA A 259 5.83 -3.15 -10.55
C ALA A 259 5.26 -3.96 -11.71
N THR A 260 4.52 -5.03 -11.38
CA THR A 260 3.85 -5.89 -12.37
C THR A 260 2.48 -6.34 -11.88
N ILE A 261 1.61 -6.67 -12.84
CA ILE A 261 0.35 -7.36 -12.60
C ILE A 261 0.29 -8.57 -13.54
N THR A 262 0.04 -9.75 -13.00
CA THR A 262 -0.18 -10.97 -13.78
C THR A 262 -1.60 -11.49 -13.57
N PHE A 263 -2.13 -12.19 -14.58
CA PHE A 263 -3.48 -12.76 -14.53
C PHE A 263 -3.46 -14.28 -14.71
N GLU A 264 -4.40 -14.91 -14.03
CA GLU A 264 -4.77 -16.31 -14.21
C GLU A 264 -6.28 -16.40 -14.31
N VAL A 265 -6.76 -17.40 -15.06
CA VAL A 265 -8.19 -17.65 -15.25
C VAL A 265 -8.51 -19.11 -15.03
N ARG A 266 -9.78 -19.40 -14.75
CA ARG A 266 -10.29 -20.77 -14.68
C ARG A 266 -11.77 -20.82 -15.03
N ALA A 267 -12.20 -21.90 -15.67
CA ALA A 267 -13.59 -22.10 -16.05
C ALA A 267 -14.05 -23.55 -15.91
N SER A 268 -15.34 -23.77 -15.75
CA SER A 268 -15.98 -25.09 -15.75
C SER A 268 -17.47 -24.98 -16.06
N ASP A 269 -18.06 -26.03 -16.62
CA ASP A 269 -19.52 -26.18 -16.70
C ASP A 269 -20.15 -26.64 -15.38
N THR A 270 -19.34 -27.16 -14.45
CA THR A 270 -19.80 -27.50 -13.11
C THR A 270 -19.58 -26.32 -12.18
N PHE A 271 -20.58 -25.98 -11.38
CA PHE A 271 -20.46 -24.90 -10.40
C PHE A 271 -19.31 -25.18 -9.42
N PHE A 272 -18.52 -24.14 -9.14
CA PHE A 272 -17.49 -24.16 -8.11
C PHE A 272 -17.57 -22.88 -7.27
N THR A 273 -17.16 -22.96 -6.01
CA THR A 273 -17.08 -21.79 -5.14
C THR A 273 -15.80 -20.99 -5.42
N ARG A 274 -15.81 -19.70 -5.08
CA ARG A 274 -14.69 -18.78 -5.36
C ARG A 274 -13.34 -19.22 -4.77
N ASP A 275 -13.37 -20.00 -3.70
CA ASP A 275 -12.23 -20.53 -2.92
C ASP A 275 -11.93 -22.00 -3.24
N SER A 276 -12.68 -22.63 -4.16
CA SER A 276 -12.44 -24.02 -4.56
C SER A 276 -11.02 -24.19 -5.10
N ALA A 277 -10.41 -25.35 -4.85
CA ALA A 277 -9.12 -25.73 -5.44
C ALA A 277 -9.24 -26.18 -6.91
N THR A 278 -10.44 -26.61 -7.32
CA THR A 278 -10.75 -27.07 -8.68
C THR A 278 -11.91 -26.26 -9.27
N PRO A 279 -11.87 -25.91 -10.57
CA PRO A 279 -10.79 -26.15 -11.54
C PRO A 279 -9.50 -25.39 -11.18
N GLY A 280 -8.37 -25.89 -11.67
CA GLY A 280 -7.06 -25.26 -11.48
C GLY A 280 -6.96 -23.92 -12.21
N TRP A 281 -6.04 -23.07 -11.76
CA TRP A 281 -5.73 -21.80 -12.40
C TRP A 281 -4.84 -22.00 -13.63
N THR A 282 -5.14 -21.26 -14.69
CA THR A 282 -4.35 -21.20 -15.92
C THR A 282 -3.80 -19.78 -16.09
N SER A 283 -2.48 -19.63 -16.10
CA SER A 283 -1.83 -18.35 -16.41
C SER A 283 -2.16 -17.91 -17.83
N VAL A 284 -2.36 -16.60 -18.01
CA VAL A 284 -2.62 -16.04 -19.33
C VAL A 284 -1.37 -15.33 -19.87
N GLU A 285 -1.17 -15.40 -21.17
CA GLU A 285 -0.12 -14.64 -21.85
C GLU A 285 -0.60 -13.22 -22.12
N VAL A 286 0.12 -12.25 -21.57
CA VAL A 286 -0.23 -10.82 -21.64
C VAL A 286 0.22 -10.21 -22.96
N GLU A 287 -0.71 -9.55 -23.65
CA GLU A 287 -0.45 -8.64 -24.77
C GLU A 287 -0.75 -7.19 -24.34
N ALA A 288 0.19 -6.28 -24.55
CA ALA A 288 -0.04 -4.85 -24.34
C ALA A 288 -0.79 -4.27 -25.55
N VAL A 289 -2.00 -3.75 -25.32
CA VAL A 289 -2.85 -3.18 -26.38
C VAL A 289 -2.57 -1.70 -26.57
N SER A 290 -2.37 -0.99 -25.45
CA SER A 290 -1.99 0.43 -25.42
C SER A 290 -1.27 0.74 -24.11
N ASN A 291 -0.89 2.00 -23.91
CA ASN A 291 -0.46 2.46 -22.58
C ASN A 291 -1.55 2.13 -21.56
N ASN A 292 -1.15 1.45 -20.48
CA ASN A 292 -2.01 1.05 -19.36
C ASN A 292 -3.18 0.12 -19.71
N SER A 293 -3.21 -0.51 -20.90
CA SER A 293 -4.28 -1.45 -21.27
C SER A 293 -3.71 -2.74 -21.85
N TYR A 294 -4.24 -3.86 -21.37
CA TYR A 294 -3.69 -5.19 -21.61
C TYR A 294 -4.80 -6.17 -21.96
N ARG A 295 -4.44 -7.24 -22.66
CA ARG A 295 -5.34 -8.31 -23.10
C ARG A 295 -4.66 -9.66 -23.00
N ALA A 296 -5.45 -10.70 -22.78
CA ALA A 296 -5.12 -12.08 -23.12
C ALA A 296 -6.31 -12.77 -23.77
N SER A 297 -6.09 -13.51 -24.86
CA SER A 297 -7.15 -14.14 -25.67
C SER A 297 -6.81 -15.56 -26.13
N VAL A 298 -5.65 -16.08 -25.77
CA VAL A 298 -5.19 -17.42 -26.18
C VAL A 298 -5.40 -18.41 -25.04
N ASP A 299 -5.83 -19.63 -25.38
CA ASP A 299 -5.97 -20.78 -24.47
C ASP A 299 -6.83 -20.52 -23.22
N LEU A 300 -7.85 -19.65 -23.34
CA LEU A 300 -8.78 -19.42 -22.24
C LEU A 300 -9.66 -20.67 -22.04
N PRO A 301 -9.75 -21.23 -20.82
CA PRO A 301 -10.60 -22.38 -20.56
C PRO A 301 -12.07 -22.02 -20.77
N SER A 302 -12.81 -22.91 -21.42
CA SER A 302 -14.26 -22.82 -21.65
C SER A 302 -15.08 -23.31 -20.45
N GLY A 303 -16.35 -22.92 -20.42
CA GLY A 303 -17.33 -23.40 -19.45
C GLY A 303 -18.19 -22.27 -18.86
N ARG A 304 -19.38 -22.64 -18.41
CA ARG A 304 -20.40 -21.73 -17.87
C ARG A 304 -19.93 -20.81 -16.75
N TYR A 305 -19.16 -21.36 -15.81
CA TYR A 305 -18.68 -20.65 -14.63
C TYR A 305 -17.23 -20.22 -14.82
N LYS A 306 -16.94 -18.92 -14.66
CA LYS A 306 -15.61 -18.33 -14.87
C LYS A 306 -15.15 -17.57 -13.65
N GLN A 307 -13.83 -17.59 -13.43
CA GLN A 307 -13.19 -16.73 -12.45
C GLN A 307 -11.84 -16.28 -13.00
N TRP A 308 -11.41 -15.09 -12.60
CA TRP A 308 -10.07 -14.56 -12.84
C TRP A 308 -9.39 -14.24 -11.51
N ARG A 309 -8.06 -14.25 -11.52
CA ARG A 309 -7.20 -13.83 -10.42
C ARG A 309 -6.12 -12.91 -10.95
N ALA A 310 -5.90 -11.80 -10.26
CA ALA A 310 -4.78 -10.91 -10.50
C ALA A 310 -3.78 -11.03 -9.34
N THR A 311 -2.49 -11.04 -9.67
CA THR A 311 -1.40 -10.93 -8.68
C THR A 311 -0.64 -9.64 -8.97
N LEU A 312 -0.61 -8.75 -7.98
CA LEU A 312 0.14 -7.50 -8.00
C LEU A 312 1.51 -7.76 -7.36
N SER A 313 2.57 -7.15 -7.88
CA SER A 313 3.89 -7.17 -7.24
C SER A 313 4.69 -5.89 -7.49
N THR A 314 5.60 -5.57 -6.57
CA THR A 314 6.56 -4.47 -6.66
C THR A 314 7.87 -4.86 -5.99
N SER A 315 9.00 -4.40 -6.53
CA SER A 315 10.29 -4.43 -5.82
C SER A 315 10.63 -3.09 -5.14
N ASP A 316 9.85 -2.03 -5.38
CA ASP A 316 9.93 -0.75 -4.69
C ASP A 316 8.70 -0.59 -3.80
N THR A 317 8.87 -0.77 -2.48
CA THR A 317 7.74 -0.75 -1.54
C THR A 317 7.26 0.65 -1.16
N SER A 318 7.78 1.71 -1.80
CA SER A 318 7.19 3.05 -1.74
C SER A 318 6.09 3.27 -2.78
N THR A 319 5.98 2.39 -3.78
CA THR A 319 4.98 2.47 -4.84
C THR A 319 4.20 1.17 -4.98
N THR A 320 3.06 1.24 -5.67
CA THR A 320 2.20 0.09 -5.92
C THR A 320 1.72 0.12 -7.37
N PRO A 321 1.61 -1.04 -8.05
CA PRO A 321 0.79 -1.11 -9.24
C PRO A 321 -0.68 -0.87 -8.86
N ILE A 322 -1.45 -0.36 -9.83
CA ILE A 322 -2.87 -0.08 -9.68
C ILE A 322 -3.63 -0.84 -10.75
N LEU A 323 -4.55 -1.71 -10.36
CA LEU A 323 -5.53 -2.33 -11.27
C LEU A 323 -6.81 -1.50 -11.22
N HIS A 324 -7.23 -0.96 -12.36
CA HIS A 324 -8.40 -0.08 -12.45
C HIS A 324 -9.66 -0.86 -12.83
N GLU A 325 -9.56 -1.75 -13.82
CA GLU A 325 -10.72 -2.43 -14.39
C GLU A 325 -10.33 -3.79 -14.97
N VAL A 326 -11.26 -4.76 -14.89
CA VAL A 326 -11.18 -6.03 -15.60
C VAL A 326 -12.45 -6.24 -16.43
N ARG A 327 -12.28 -6.64 -17.69
CA ARG A 327 -13.34 -6.94 -18.65
C ARG A 327 -13.12 -8.34 -19.22
N VAL A 328 -14.14 -9.18 -19.23
CA VAL A 328 -14.08 -10.51 -19.84
C VAL A 328 -15.16 -10.64 -20.91
N TYR A 329 -14.76 -10.97 -22.14
CA TYR A 329 -15.64 -11.12 -23.29
C TYR A 329 -15.94 -12.60 -23.55
N TYR A 330 -17.20 -12.92 -23.87
CA TYR A 330 -17.65 -14.29 -24.10
C TYR A 330 -18.85 -14.38 -25.04
N TYR A 331 -19.12 -15.60 -25.52
CA TYR A 331 -20.25 -15.94 -26.41
C TYR A 331 -20.88 -17.29 -26.07
#